data_AF-A0A0Q5DHX1-F1
#
_entry.id   AF-A0A0Q5DHX1-F1
#
_cell.length_a   1.000
_cell.length_b   1.000
_cell.length_c   1.000
_cell.angle_alpha   90.00
_cell.angle_beta   90.00
_cell.angle_gamma   90.00
#
_symmetry.space_group_name_H-M   'P 1'
#
loop_
_entity.id
_entity.type
_entity.pdbx_description
1 polymer ?
#
loop_
_entity_poly.entity_id
_entity_poly.type
_entity_poly.pdbx_seq_one_letter_code
_entity_poly.pdbx_strand_id
1 'polypeptide(L)' 'MMNAQTYRVTLETRDGRRVLTAMAEREAALMAESVLRRYAGQTLTVGFSVACADPEARRRIAYYLTDVALELELA' A
#
# COMPACT_ATOMS: atom_id res chain seq x y z
N MET A 1 19.36 12.64 -15.66
CA MET A 1 18.79 11.28 -15.76
C MET A 1 17.64 11.20 -14.77
N MET A 2 16.38 11.14 -15.23
CA MET A 2 15.24 10.91 -14.34
C MET A 2 15.38 9.49 -13.79
N ASN A 3 15.78 9.37 -12.52
CA ASN A 3 15.66 8.11 -11.80
C ASN A 3 14.17 7.77 -11.79
N ALA A 4 13.75 6.82 -12.64
CA ALA A 4 12.38 6.35 -12.64
C ALA A 4 12.16 5.63 -11.31
N GLN A 5 11.70 6.36 -10.29
CA GLN A 5 11.33 5.76 -9.01
C GLN A 5 10.04 4.98 -9.22
N THR A 6 10.20 3.67 -9.35
CA THR A 6 9.10 2.73 -9.19
C THR A 6 8.75 2.57 -7.72
N TYR A 7 7.48 2.73 -7.42
CA TYR A 7 6.88 2.37 -6.15
C TYR A 7 6.27 0.99 -6.29
N ARG A 8 6.72 0.04 -5.47
CA ARG A 8 6.16 -1.31 -5.42
C ARG A 8 5.51 -1.54 -4.07
N VAL A 9 4.21 -1.80 -4.06
CA VAL A 9 3.47 -2.18 -2.86
C VAL A 9 3.09 -3.65 -2.97
N THR A 10 3.52 -4.46 -2.02
CA THR A 10 3.04 -5.82 -1.88
C THR A 10 2.00 -5.85 -0.78
N LEU A 11 0.82 -6.41 -1.07
CA LEU A 11 -0.19 -6.76 -0.08
C LEU A 11 -0.25 -8.28 0.04
N GLU A 12 -0.29 -8.78 1.26
CA GLU A 12 -0.48 -10.18 1.60
C GLU A 12 -1.85 -10.30 2.24
N THR A 13 -2.82 -10.79 1.47
CA THR A 13 -4.19 -10.99 1.91
C THR A 13 -4.44 -12.49 2.11
N ARG A 14 -5.57 -12.84 2.74
CA ARG A 14 -6.04 -14.23 2.82
C ARG A 14 -6.13 -14.92 1.45
N ASP A 15 -6.51 -14.18 0.42
CA ASP A 15 -6.71 -14.72 -0.94
C ASP A 15 -5.39 -14.86 -1.71
N GLY A 16 -4.29 -14.35 -1.13
CA GLY A 16 -2.95 -14.47 -1.67
C GLY A 16 -2.18 -13.16 -1.68
N ARG A 17 -1.05 -13.19 -2.38
CA ARG A 17 -0.15 -12.05 -2.50
C ARG A 17 -0.48 -11.22 -3.73
N ARG A 18 -0.64 -9.91 -3.55
CA ARG A 18 -0.91 -8.94 -4.61
C ARG A 18 0.24 -7.95 -4.68
N VAL A 19 0.83 -7.78 -5.87
CA VAL A 19 1.93 -6.84 -6.09
C VAL A 19 1.45 -5.74 -7.01
N LEU A 20 1.59 -4.50 -6.55
CA LEU A 20 1.24 -3.28 -7.25
C LEU A 20 2.51 -2.51 -7.57
N THR A 21 2.59 -1.95 -8.77
CA THR A 21 3.72 -1.12 -9.21
C THR A 21 3.20 0.16 -9.84
N ALA A 22 3.73 1.30 -9.41
CA ALA A 22 3.33 2.62 -9.89
C ALA A 22 4.57 3.50 -10.11
N MET A 23 4.41 4.55 -10.93
CA MET A 23 5.46 5.55 -11.18
C MET A 23 5.38 6.74 -10.21
N ALA A 24 4.26 6.87 -9.49
CA ALA A 24 4.02 7.96 -8.55
C ALA A 24 3.64 7.43 -7.16
N GLU A 25 4.12 8.12 -6.13
CA GLU A 25 3.80 7.84 -4.72
C GLU A 25 2.29 7.77 -4.49
N ARG A 26 1.56 8.78 -4.99
CA ARG A 26 0.11 8.89 -4.83
C ARG A 26 -0.64 7.77 -5.55
N GLU A 27 -0.18 7.39 -6.73
CA GLU A 27 -0.78 6.29 -7.49
C GLU A 27 -0.62 4.96 -6.74
N ALA A 28 0.58 4.69 -6.22
CA ALA A 28 0.85 3.50 -5.41
C ALA A 28 -0.07 3.43 -4.18
N ALA A 29 -0.23 4.55 -3.48
CA ALA A 29 -1.07 4.67 -2.30
C ALA A 29 -2.56 4.39 -2.63
N LEU A 30 -3.10 5.03 -3.67
CA LEU A 30 -4.50 4.85 -4.07
C LEU A 30 -4.80 3.43 -4.56
N MET A 31 -3.87 2.81 -5.31
CA MET A 31 -4.03 1.41 -5.74
C MET A 31 -4.05 0.46 -4.54
N ALA A 32 -3.16 0.68 -3.57
CA ALA A 32 -3.11 -0.14 -2.36
C ALA A 32 -4.34 0.07 -1.46
N GLU A 33 -4.78 1.31 -1.28
CA GLU A 33 -6.05 1.62 -0.61
C GLU A 33 -7.23 0.92 -1.28
N SER A 34 -7.32 0.95 -2.62
CA SER A 34 -8.40 0.27 -3.33
C SER A 34 -8.43 -1.24 -3.07
N VAL A 35 -7.26 -1.86 -2.86
CA VAL A 35 -7.18 -3.26 -2.43
C VAL A 35 -7.66 -3.39 -0.98
N LEU A 36 -7.17 -2.57 -0.05
CA LEU A 36 -7.58 -2.61 1.36
C LEU A 36 -9.09 -2.45 1.55
N ARG A 37 -9.72 -1.54 0.79
CA ARG A 37 -11.18 -1.32 0.81
C ARG A 37 -11.99 -2.56 0.45
N ARG A 38 -11.43 -3.51 -0.31
CA ARG A 38 -12.10 -4.78 -0.62
C ARG A 38 -12.12 -5.74 0.57
N TYR A 39 -11.27 -5.50 1.57
CA TYR A 39 -11.13 -6.29 2.79
C TYR A 39 -11.58 -5.49 4.04
N ALA A 40 -12.42 -4.47 3.88
CA ALA A 40 -12.97 -3.71 5.01
C ALA A 40 -13.61 -4.65 6.06
N GLY A 41 -13.36 -4.39 7.34
CA GLY A 41 -13.69 -5.27 8.46
C GLY A 41 -12.82 -6.53 8.62
N GLN A 42 -11.80 -6.69 7.78
CA GLN A 42 -10.77 -7.75 7.87
C GLN A 42 -9.37 -7.18 7.50
N THR A 43 -9.18 -5.87 7.50
CA THR A 43 -7.98 -5.20 7.02
C THR A 43 -6.78 -5.49 7.91
N LEU A 44 -6.98 -5.76 9.21
CA LEU A 44 -5.89 -6.21 10.10
C LEU A 44 -5.28 -7.56 9.71
N THR A 45 -5.97 -8.37 8.90
CA THR A 45 -5.42 -9.63 8.36
C THR A 45 -4.58 -9.41 7.10
N VAL A 46 -4.57 -8.19 6.54
CA VAL A 46 -3.82 -7.84 5.34
C VAL A 46 -2.47 -7.26 5.73
N GLY A 47 -1.40 -8.02 5.51
CA GLY A 47 -0.04 -7.51 5.60
C GLY A 47 0.30 -6.65 4.38
N PHE A 48 1.15 -5.65 4.53
CA PHE A 48 1.69 -4.92 3.37
C PHE A 48 3.15 -4.51 3.55
N SER A 49 3.85 -4.38 2.42
CA SER A 49 5.22 -3.86 2.36
C SER A 49 5.38 -2.92 1.18
N VAL A 50 6.16 -1.85 1.37
CA VAL A 50 6.42 -0.84 0.36
C VAL A 50 7.91 -0.85 0.02
N ALA A 51 8.23 -0.95 -1.27
CA ALA A 51 9.57 -0.91 -1.80
C ALA A 51 9.69 0.22 -2.84
N CYS A 52 10.55 1.19 -2.56
CA CYS A 52 10.96 2.24 -3.49
C CYS A 52 12.36 2.73 -3.12
N ALA A 53 12.99 3.50 -4.01
CA ALA A 53 14.35 4.01 -3.78
C ALA A 53 14.38 5.16 -2.77
N ASP A 54 13.26 5.85 -2.55
CA ASP A 54 13.14 6.94 -1.57
C ASP A 54 12.61 6.41 -0.22
N PRO A 55 13.44 6.34 0.83
CA PRO A 55 13.03 5.85 2.14
C PRO A 55 11.98 6.76 2.82
N GLU A 56 11.93 8.06 2.52
CA GLU A 56 10.91 8.95 3.06
C GLU A 56 9.57 8.70 2.39
N ALA A 57 9.54 8.57 1.06
CA ALA A 57 8.32 8.20 0.35
C ALA A 57 7.80 6.82 0.78
N ARG A 58 8.70 5.85 0.98
CA ARG A 58 8.33 4.54 1.54
C ARG A 58 7.60 4.70 2.87
N ARG A 59 8.13 5.55 3.75
CA ARG A 59 7.56 5.79 5.08
C ARG A 59 6.21 6.52 4.98
N ARG A 60 6.09 7.55 4.13
CA ARG A 60 4.81 8.24 3.89
C ARG A 60 3.71 7.29 3.41
N ILE A 61 4.00 6.46 2.41
CA ILE A 61 3.03 5.46 1.90
C ILE A 61 2.68 4.47 3.01
N ALA A 62 3.67 3.95 3.74
CA ALA A 62 3.41 2.97 4.81
C ALA A 62 2.52 3.56 5.92
N TYR A 63 2.80 4.77 6.39
CA TYR A 63 1.97 5.44 7.40
C TYR A 63 0.54 5.66 6.88
N TYR A 64 0.39 6.14 5.65
CA TYR A 64 -0.91 6.33 5.03
C TYR A 64 -1.71 5.03 4.94
N LEU A 65 -1.09 3.93 4.51
CA LEU A 65 -1.77 2.64 4.41
C LEU A 65 -2.12 2.03 5.77
N THR A 66 -1.29 2.25 6.80
CA THR A 66 -1.63 1.85 8.18
C THR A 66 -2.86 2.59 8.67
N ASP A 67 -2.93 3.90 8.45
CA ASP A 67 -4.05 4.75 8.87
C ASP A 67 -5.34 4.31 8.18
N VAL A 68 -5.31 4.15 6.85
CA VAL A 68 -6.42 3.63 6.05
C VAL A 68 -6.85 2.22 6.51
N ALA A 69 -5.91 1.32 6.78
CA ALA A 69 -6.23 -0.02 7.24
C ALA A 69 -6.95 -0.01 8.61
N LEU A 70 -6.55 0.91 9.51
CA LEU A 70 -7.20 1.10 10.80
C LEU A 70 -8.60 1.70 10.64
N GLU A 71 -8.76 2.73 9.81
CA GLU A 71 -10.08 3.32 9.52
C GLU A 71 -11.04 2.27 8.95
N LEU A 72 -10.59 1.43 8.03
CA LEU A 72 -11.40 0.39 7.40
C LEU A 72 -11.69 -0.83 8.30
N GLU A 73 -10.90 -1.04 9.34
CA GLU A 73 -11.18 -2.08 10.34
C GLU A 73 -12.27 -1.61 11.31
N LEU A 74 -12.28 -0.31 11.62
CA LEU A 74 -13.21 0.31 12.57
C LEU A 74 -14.54 0.75 11.95
N ALA A 75 -14.66 0.71 10.61
CA ALA A 75 -15.84 1.11 9.84
C ALA A 75 -16.87 -0.02 9.67
#